data_AF-A0A561W1R0-F1
#
_entry.id   AF-A0A561W1R0-F1
#
_cell.length_a   1.000
_cell.length_b   1.000
_cell.length_c   1.000
_cell.angle_alpha   90.00
_cell.angle_beta   90.00
_cell.angle_gamma   90.00
#
_symmetry.space_group_name_H-M   'P 1'
#
loop_
_entity.id
_entity.type
_entity.pdbx_description
1 polymer ?
#
loop_
_entity_poly.entity_id
_entity_poly.type
_entity_poly.pdbx_seq_one_letter_code
_entity_poly.pdbx_strand_id
1 'polypeptide(L)'
;MNAHDVAARLPDIERLRQRCKALAVLERIIDGGDPYYAYTSTWGTDQAALMSNGSGDEWAVVFTADGAFIRLFDHESAMSPYRHPDHELWPGLEDGVPEVLRPQLTEPAFCDEAGQFIATAVLWRLSGDERWHAGDGIAFPPSSGPYEDTGPDGASMLDILLDDIVDRFVEFAVDYYEMTVDRAAVEHIVAHRPLTDTVTKALNPQLTVADLRVDVAAIGYPIAGDDAATVGVRPDGAFSVNTVGWSRAAFPLSFSVREAGGSWMVSASAAQAAELVDVLMPAGNDTIMVVGLETNSFLNEDYRQWRPSRIAAEQGVNVVVHQVGALASGVVGLSEEALLISREELPRFLAGWYPYELTFLDVPGTPSAERIDEMIVVIGAATYDEPVLPALAGSRLLYSGHDDCYVAVETTDRTVPAAVLGRLLALLVGSALVDTTVAEVTAPDVETVERLIEEGRHWVGELGPATRGSVVVDLYATSESWRLGQSVPEQVDRRVVYDVASRVWRLTEVGSVGP
;
A
#
# COMPACT_ATOMS: atom_id res chain seq x y z
N MET A 1 -26.50 -26.82 -16.27
CA MET A 1 -26.74 -25.51 -16.91
C MET A 1 -25.89 -25.41 -18.17
N ASN A 2 -26.36 -24.70 -19.20
CA ASN A 2 -25.55 -24.39 -20.38
C ASN A 2 -25.06 -22.93 -20.37
N ALA A 3 -24.31 -22.53 -21.41
CA ALA A 3 -23.72 -21.21 -21.56
C ALA A 3 -24.74 -20.07 -21.52
N HIS A 4 -25.95 -20.26 -22.06
CA HIS A 4 -27.01 -19.26 -21.98
C HIS A 4 -27.55 -19.10 -20.55
N ASP A 5 -27.71 -20.22 -19.83
CA ASP A 5 -28.17 -20.19 -18.43
C ASP A 5 -27.16 -19.45 -17.54
N VAL A 6 -25.86 -19.72 -17.74
CA VAL A 6 -24.76 -19.08 -17.00
C VAL A 6 -24.63 -17.60 -17.38
N ALA A 7 -24.70 -17.25 -18.67
CA ALA A 7 -24.67 -15.87 -19.13
C ALA A 7 -25.76 -15.00 -18.45
N ALA A 8 -26.95 -15.57 -18.22
CA ALA A 8 -28.03 -14.87 -17.54
C ALA A 8 -27.77 -14.60 -16.04
N ARG A 9 -26.82 -15.30 -15.43
CA ARG A 9 -26.52 -15.24 -13.97
C ARG A 9 -25.18 -14.59 -13.65
N LEU A 10 -24.27 -14.47 -14.62
CA LEU A 10 -22.98 -13.84 -14.41
C LEU A 10 -23.14 -12.37 -13.97
N PRO A 11 -22.32 -11.91 -13.00
CA PRO A 11 -22.37 -10.52 -12.52
C PRO A 11 -21.81 -9.55 -13.56
N ASP A 12 -21.81 -8.24 -13.32
CA ASP A 12 -21.09 -7.31 -14.20
C ASP A 12 -19.58 -7.55 -14.27
N ILE A 13 -18.93 -6.91 -15.26
CA ILE A 13 -17.51 -7.12 -15.56
C ILE A 13 -16.62 -6.82 -14.35
N GLU A 14 -16.92 -5.76 -13.61
CA GLU A 14 -16.11 -5.36 -12.45
C GLU A 14 -16.27 -6.37 -11.31
N ARG A 15 -17.51 -6.75 -11.01
CA ARG A 15 -17.80 -7.74 -9.99
C ARG A 15 -17.24 -9.11 -10.35
N LEU A 16 -17.27 -9.50 -11.62
CA LEU A 16 -16.62 -10.72 -12.11
C LEU A 16 -15.11 -10.65 -11.91
N ARG A 17 -14.48 -9.52 -12.26
CA ARG A 17 -13.04 -9.30 -12.05
C ARG A 17 -12.66 -9.45 -10.58
N GLN A 18 -13.43 -8.85 -9.67
CA GLN A 18 -13.21 -8.98 -8.22
C GLN A 18 -13.33 -10.44 -7.75
N ARG A 19 -14.32 -11.19 -8.24
CA ARG A 19 -14.49 -12.63 -7.93
C ARG A 19 -13.31 -13.46 -8.43
N CYS A 20 -12.85 -13.22 -9.66
CA CYS A 20 -11.67 -13.90 -10.20
C CYS A 20 -10.40 -13.61 -9.38
N LYS A 21 -10.17 -12.36 -8.99
CA LYS A 21 -9.05 -11.98 -8.10
C LYS A 21 -9.17 -12.66 -6.73
N ALA A 22 -10.37 -12.72 -6.17
CA ALA A 22 -10.63 -13.39 -4.90
C ALA A 22 -10.26 -14.88 -4.96
N LEU A 23 -10.66 -15.60 -6.02
CA LEU A 23 -10.27 -17.00 -6.23
C LEU A 23 -8.75 -17.16 -6.32
N ALA A 24 -8.07 -16.32 -7.11
CA ALA A 24 -6.61 -16.38 -7.22
C ALA A 24 -5.91 -16.11 -5.87
N VAL A 25 -6.41 -15.19 -5.05
CA VAL A 25 -5.86 -14.96 -3.69
C VAL A 25 -6.11 -16.16 -2.78
N LEU A 26 -7.30 -16.75 -2.81
CA LEU A 26 -7.61 -17.94 -2.02
C LEU A 26 -6.69 -19.11 -2.38
N GLU A 27 -6.45 -19.32 -3.68
CA GLU A 27 -5.50 -20.31 -4.19
C GLU A 27 -4.09 -20.11 -3.62
N ARG A 28 -3.57 -18.87 -3.68
CA ARG A 28 -2.23 -18.54 -3.12
C ARG A 28 -2.12 -18.80 -1.61
N ILE A 29 -3.22 -18.66 -0.87
CA ILE A 29 -3.25 -18.92 0.58
C ILE A 29 -3.32 -20.42 0.88
N ILE A 30 -4.10 -21.16 0.08
CA ILE A 30 -4.43 -22.57 0.34
C ILE A 30 -3.34 -23.51 -0.16
N ASP A 31 -2.82 -23.31 -1.37
CA ASP A 31 -1.81 -24.15 -1.98
C ASP A 31 -0.70 -23.34 -2.66
N GLY A 32 0.55 -23.71 -2.38
CA GLY A 32 1.74 -23.12 -3.00
C GLY A 32 2.13 -23.75 -4.34
N GLY A 33 1.38 -24.74 -4.81
CA GLY A 33 1.58 -25.42 -6.09
C GLY A 33 1.08 -24.66 -7.32
N ASP A 34 0.89 -25.42 -8.40
CA ASP A 34 0.27 -24.91 -9.63
C ASP A 34 -1.19 -24.54 -9.34
N PRO A 35 -1.60 -23.27 -9.50
CA PRO A 35 -2.92 -22.82 -9.09
C PRO A 35 -4.03 -23.42 -9.95
N TYR A 36 -5.11 -23.85 -9.30
CA TYR A 36 -6.34 -24.20 -9.99
C TYR A 36 -7.04 -22.95 -10.55
N TYR A 37 -7.00 -21.83 -9.80
CA TYR A 37 -7.43 -20.51 -10.26
C TYR A 37 -6.28 -19.50 -10.24
N ALA A 38 -6.01 -18.86 -11.37
CA ALA A 38 -4.95 -17.87 -11.50
C ALA A 38 -5.48 -16.53 -12.02
N TYR A 39 -4.74 -15.46 -11.74
CA TYR A 39 -5.01 -14.14 -12.28
C TYR A 39 -3.70 -13.50 -12.74
N THR A 40 -3.71 -12.94 -13.95
CA THR A 40 -2.57 -12.21 -14.49
C THR A 40 -2.98 -10.82 -14.93
N SER A 41 -2.19 -9.84 -14.51
CA SER A 41 -2.31 -8.44 -14.94
C SER A 41 -1.52 -8.14 -16.22
N THR A 42 -0.88 -9.15 -16.82
CA THR A 42 -0.01 -9.02 -17.99
C THR A 42 -0.45 -9.94 -19.13
N TRP A 43 -1.74 -9.91 -19.48
CA TRP A 43 -2.28 -10.60 -20.67
C TRP A 43 -2.10 -9.70 -21.90
N GLY A 44 -0.85 -9.56 -22.35
CA GLY A 44 -0.49 -8.50 -23.29
C GLY A 44 -0.68 -7.11 -22.65
N THR A 45 -1.62 -6.32 -23.17
CA THR A 45 -2.05 -5.04 -22.54
C THR A 45 -3.26 -5.19 -21.63
N ASP A 46 -3.87 -6.37 -21.60
CA ASP A 46 -5.11 -6.68 -20.89
C ASP A 46 -4.83 -7.49 -19.62
N GLN A 47 -5.89 -7.91 -18.93
CA GLN A 47 -5.83 -8.77 -17.75
C GLN A 47 -6.61 -10.06 -18.02
N ALA A 48 -6.19 -11.17 -17.43
CA ALA A 48 -6.90 -12.43 -17.56
C ALA A 48 -7.02 -13.19 -16.25
N ALA A 49 -8.17 -13.83 -16.04
CA ALA A 49 -8.36 -14.87 -15.04
C ALA A 49 -8.39 -16.22 -15.75
N LEU A 50 -7.75 -17.23 -15.15
CA LEU A 50 -7.58 -18.55 -15.73
C LEU A 50 -8.01 -19.60 -14.71
N MET A 51 -8.55 -20.71 -15.21
CA MET A 51 -8.74 -21.94 -14.46
C MET A 51 -8.24 -23.10 -15.30
N SER A 52 -7.54 -24.02 -14.66
CA SER A 52 -7.13 -25.29 -15.26
C SER A 52 -7.14 -26.38 -14.19
N ASN A 53 -7.79 -27.51 -14.48
CA ASN A 53 -7.74 -28.66 -13.58
C ASN A 53 -6.54 -29.59 -13.85
N GLY A 54 -5.62 -29.18 -14.74
CA GLY A 54 -4.46 -29.99 -15.14
C GLY A 54 -4.79 -31.27 -15.93
N SER A 55 -6.07 -31.54 -16.20
CA SER A 55 -6.56 -32.77 -16.84
C SER A 55 -7.32 -32.50 -18.15
N GLY A 56 -7.35 -31.25 -18.61
CA GLY A 56 -7.90 -30.86 -19.91
C GLY A 56 -9.09 -29.91 -19.84
N ASP A 57 -9.66 -29.67 -18.66
CA ASP A 57 -10.71 -28.67 -18.50
C ASP A 57 -10.11 -27.31 -18.14
N GLU A 58 -10.59 -26.29 -18.83
CA GLU A 58 -10.10 -24.93 -18.67
C GLU A 58 -11.17 -23.88 -18.97
N TRP A 59 -11.06 -22.75 -18.28
CA TRP A 59 -11.71 -21.53 -18.71
C TRP A 59 -10.77 -20.33 -18.55
N ALA A 60 -10.99 -19.33 -19.39
CA ALA A 60 -10.30 -18.05 -19.34
C ALA A 60 -11.31 -16.91 -19.43
N VAL A 61 -11.14 -15.88 -18.59
CA VAL A 61 -11.85 -14.60 -18.66
C VAL A 61 -10.84 -13.51 -18.99
N VAL A 62 -10.92 -12.92 -20.17
CA VAL A 62 -10.06 -11.81 -20.59
C VAL A 62 -10.81 -10.49 -20.41
N PHE A 63 -10.24 -9.60 -19.61
CA PHE A 63 -10.74 -8.25 -19.35
C PHE A 63 -10.00 -7.26 -20.24
N THR A 64 -10.69 -6.74 -21.24
CA THR A 64 -10.18 -5.76 -22.21
C THR A 64 -10.70 -4.37 -21.88
N ALA A 65 -10.19 -3.34 -22.57
CA ALA A 65 -10.74 -1.98 -22.48
C ALA A 65 -12.21 -1.88 -22.96
N ASP A 66 -12.60 -2.72 -23.94
CA ASP A 66 -13.91 -2.66 -24.60
C ASP A 66 -14.97 -3.57 -23.95
N GLY A 67 -14.56 -4.48 -23.07
CA GLY A 67 -15.44 -5.45 -22.43
C GLY A 67 -14.71 -6.66 -21.87
N ALA A 68 -15.43 -7.77 -21.72
CA ALA A 68 -14.87 -9.04 -21.29
C ALA A 68 -15.25 -10.17 -22.24
N PHE A 69 -14.34 -11.13 -22.39
CA PHE A 69 -14.48 -12.33 -23.20
C PHE A 69 -14.22 -13.56 -22.33
N ILE A 70 -15.08 -14.56 -22.42
CA ILE A 70 -14.94 -15.83 -21.70
C ILE A 70 -14.85 -16.95 -22.73
N ARG A 71 -13.79 -17.74 -22.61
CA ARG A 71 -13.62 -18.99 -23.34
C ARG A 71 -13.61 -20.14 -22.35
N LEU A 72 -14.40 -21.16 -22.63
CA LEU A 72 -14.46 -22.38 -21.84
C LEU A 72 -14.23 -23.58 -22.73
N PHE A 73 -13.49 -24.55 -22.22
CA PHE A 73 -13.24 -25.82 -22.87
C PHE A 73 -13.33 -26.93 -21.83
N ASP A 74 -14.33 -27.80 -22.02
CA ASP A 74 -14.52 -29.05 -21.29
C ASP A 74 -14.12 -30.20 -22.20
N HIS A 75 -13.09 -30.96 -21.81
CA HIS A 75 -12.53 -32.00 -22.66
C HIS A 75 -13.47 -33.21 -22.80
N GLU A 76 -14.34 -33.44 -21.81
CA GLU A 76 -15.31 -34.55 -21.82
C GLU A 76 -16.64 -34.19 -22.47
N SER A 77 -16.94 -32.89 -22.61
CA SER A 77 -18.16 -32.37 -23.20
C SER A 77 -18.47 -33.00 -24.57
N ALA A 78 -19.76 -33.23 -24.81
CA ALA A 78 -20.26 -33.67 -26.11
C ALA A 78 -20.01 -32.63 -27.22
N MET A 79 -19.80 -31.37 -26.85
CA MET A 79 -19.50 -30.25 -27.76
C MET A 79 -18.01 -30.05 -27.98
N SER A 80 -17.15 -30.89 -27.36
CA SER A 80 -15.70 -30.82 -27.56
C SER A 80 -15.34 -31.13 -29.02
N PRO A 81 -14.52 -30.27 -29.68
CA PRO A 81 -14.06 -30.52 -31.05
C PRO A 81 -13.38 -31.90 -31.20
N TYR A 82 -12.72 -32.40 -30.15
CA TYR A 82 -12.06 -33.71 -30.16
C TYR A 82 -13.03 -34.91 -30.18
N ARG A 83 -14.34 -34.68 -30.03
CA ARG A 83 -15.38 -35.70 -30.26
C ARG A 83 -15.75 -35.82 -31.74
N HIS A 84 -15.33 -34.88 -32.58
CA HIS A 84 -15.59 -34.85 -34.02
C HIS A 84 -14.34 -35.25 -34.83
N PRO A 85 -14.46 -36.09 -35.87
CA PRO A 85 -13.30 -36.56 -36.66
C PRO A 85 -12.46 -35.45 -37.29
N ASP A 86 -13.10 -34.34 -37.65
CA ASP A 86 -12.48 -33.20 -38.33
C ASP A 86 -12.04 -32.10 -37.34
N HIS A 87 -12.20 -32.35 -36.03
CA HIS A 87 -11.91 -31.42 -34.95
C HIS A 87 -12.64 -30.07 -35.06
N GLU A 88 -13.70 -29.98 -35.87
CA GLU A 88 -14.46 -28.73 -36.05
C GLU A 88 -15.09 -28.25 -34.73
N LEU A 89 -15.09 -26.93 -34.53
CA LEU A 89 -15.82 -26.31 -33.43
C LEU A 89 -17.32 -26.58 -33.55
N TRP A 90 -17.99 -26.69 -32.41
CA TRP A 90 -19.45 -26.81 -32.42
C TRP A 90 -20.09 -25.58 -33.10
N PRO A 91 -21.04 -25.76 -34.04
CA PRO A 91 -21.63 -24.64 -34.75
C PRO A 91 -22.32 -23.63 -33.81
N GLY A 92 -22.08 -22.34 -34.04
CA GLY A 92 -22.69 -21.23 -33.32
C GLY A 92 -21.91 -20.70 -32.13
N LEU A 93 -20.81 -21.35 -31.70
CA LEU A 93 -20.05 -20.91 -30.52
C LEU A 93 -19.49 -19.49 -30.64
N GLU A 94 -18.95 -19.15 -31.81
CA GLU A 94 -18.35 -17.83 -32.09
C GLU A 94 -19.31 -16.82 -32.74
N ASP A 95 -20.52 -17.26 -33.07
CA ASP A 95 -21.50 -16.44 -33.76
C ASP A 95 -22.00 -15.32 -32.83
N GLY A 96 -21.85 -14.07 -33.28
CA GLY A 96 -22.25 -12.87 -32.53
C GLY A 96 -21.13 -12.18 -31.77
N VAL A 97 -19.91 -12.74 -31.72
CA VAL A 97 -18.76 -12.09 -31.06
C VAL A 97 -18.45 -10.74 -31.73
N PRO A 98 -18.47 -9.62 -30.97
CA PRO A 98 -18.19 -8.28 -31.49
C PRO A 98 -16.79 -8.16 -32.09
N GLU A 99 -16.64 -7.31 -33.12
CA GLU A 99 -15.37 -7.13 -33.82
C GLU A 99 -14.20 -6.78 -32.89
N VAL A 100 -14.47 -5.95 -31.87
CA VAL A 100 -13.48 -5.53 -30.86
C VAL A 100 -12.96 -6.69 -29.99
N LEU A 101 -13.71 -7.79 -29.85
CA LEU A 101 -13.32 -8.97 -29.08
C LEU A 101 -12.82 -10.13 -29.96
N ARG A 102 -12.90 -10.02 -31.29
CA ARG A 102 -12.40 -11.06 -32.21
C ARG A 102 -10.92 -11.40 -32.07
N PRO A 103 -10.00 -10.51 -31.64
CA PRO A 103 -8.62 -10.91 -31.38
C PRO A 103 -8.52 -12.10 -30.41
N GLN A 104 -9.47 -12.25 -29.48
CA GLN A 104 -9.52 -13.36 -28.53
C GLN A 104 -9.83 -14.71 -29.20
N LEU A 105 -10.48 -14.75 -30.36
CA LEU A 105 -10.71 -15.99 -31.13
C LEU A 105 -9.44 -16.49 -31.84
N THR A 106 -8.41 -15.66 -31.90
CA THR A 106 -7.11 -15.97 -32.51
C THR A 106 -5.96 -15.96 -31.51
N GLU A 107 -6.29 -15.83 -30.22
CA GLU A 107 -5.31 -15.80 -29.14
C GLU A 107 -4.58 -17.16 -29.08
N PRO A 108 -3.24 -17.20 -29.26
CA PRO A 108 -2.49 -18.45 -29.26
C PRO A 108 -2.70 -19.31 -28.01
N ALA A 109 -2.93 -18.70 -26.84
CA ALA A 109 -3.20 -19.42 -25.61
C ALA A 109 -4.54 -20.19 -25.61
N PHE A 110 -5.44 -19.90 -26.56
CA PHE A 110 -6.73 -20.58 -26.72
C PHE A 110 -6.80 -21.54 -27.91
N CYS A 111 -5.64 -21.79 -28.53
CA CYS A 111 -5.52 -22.71 -29.64
C CYS A 111 -4.84 -24.02 -29.22
N ASP A 112 -5.15 -25.10 -29.94
CA ASP A 112 -4.43 -26.37 -29.82
C ASP A 112 -3.04 -26.33 -30.48
N GLU A 113 -2.32 -27.46 -30.47
CA GLU A 113 -0.99 -27.58 -31.08
C GLU A 113 -0.98 -27.31 -32.60
N ALA A 114 -2.12 -27.44 -33.28
CA ALA A 114 -2.29 -27.13 -34.69
C ALA A 114 -2.63 -25.65 -34.94
N GLY A 115 -2.77 -24.85 -33.89
CA GLY A 115 -3.15 -23.44 -33.95
C GLY A 115 -4.66 -23.23 -34.13
N GLN A 116 -5.47 -24.26 -33.92
CA GLN A 116 -6.92 -24.17 -34.04
C GLN A 116 -7.53 -23.72 -32.71
N PHE A 117 -8.38 -22.69 -32.75
CA PHE A 117 -9.16 -22.26 -31.59
C PHE A 117 -10.06 -23.40 -31.09
N ILE A 118 -10.01 -23.69 -29.79
CA ILE A 118 -10.76 -24.78 -29.17
C ILE A 118 -11.69 -24.22 -28.09
N ALA A 119 -12.98 -24.52 -28.16
CA ALA A 119 -13.94 -24.09 -27.14
C ALA A 119 -15.14 -25.03 -27.13
N THR A 120 -15.78 -25.14 -25.97
CA THR A 120 -17.11 -25.74 -25.79
C THR A 120 -18.16 -24.70 -25.45
N ALA A 121 -17.75 -23.54 -24.93
CA ALA A 121 -18.59 -22.34 -24.80
C ALA A 121 -17.77 -21.05 -24.98
N VAL A 122 -18.41 -20.03 -25.54
CA VAL A 122 -17.88 -18.66 -25.64
C VAL A 122 -18.95 -17.68 -25.17
N LEU A 123 -18.56 -16.79 -24.24
CA LEU A 123 -19.42 -15.73 -23.71
C LEU A 123 -18.70 -14.39 -23.82
N TRP A 124 -19.46 -13.29 -23.90
CA TRP A 124 -18.89 -11.95 -23.91
C TRP A 124 -19.85 -10.92 -23.34
N ARG A 125 -19.29 -9.78 -22.95
CA ARG A 125 -20.04 -8.58 -22.57
C ARG A 125 -19.23 -7.35 -22.91
N LEU A 126 -19.77 -6.43 -23.70
CA LEU A 126 -19.13 -5.13 -23.90
C LEU A 126 -19.34 -4.24 -22.67
N SER A 127 -18.43 -3.28 -22.46
CA SER A 127 -18.51 -2.32 -21.34
C SER A 127 -19.82 -1.54 -21.30
N GLY A 128 -20.48 -1.34 -22.45
CA GLY A 128 -21.79 -0.68 -22.56
C GLY A 128 -23.00 -1.61 -22.47
N ASP A 129 -22.81 -2.93 -22.41
CA ASP A 129 -23.90 -3.89 -22.39
C ASP A 129 -24.43 -4.10 -20.97
N GLU A 130 -25.75 -4.30 -20.84
CA GLU A 130 -26.41 -4.59 -19.56
C GLU A 130 -26.33 -6.08 -19.17
N ARG A 131 -26.01 -6.97 -20.12
CA ARG A 131 -26.03 -8.43 -19.93
C ARG A 131 -24.86 -9.12 -20.62
N TRP A 132 -24.57 -10.35 -20.19
CA TRP A 132 -23.70 -11.23 -20.95
C TRP A 132 -24.44 -11.84 -22.13
N HIS A 133 -23.66 -12.10 -23.18
CA HIS A 133 -24.03 -12.78 -24.39
C HIS A 133 -23.26 -14.10 -24.46
N ALA A 134 -23.79 -15.06 -25.20
CA ALA A 134 -23.13 -16.31 -25.55
C ALA A 134 -23.39 -16.58 -27.03
N GLY A 135 -22.63 -17.51 -27.63
CA GLY A 135 -22.74 -17.86 -29.05
C GLY A 135 -24.19 -18.05 -29.51
N ASP A 136 -24.53 -17.54 -30.70
CA ASP A 136 -25.90 -17.52 -31.22
C ASP A 136 -26.25 -18.79 -32.02
N GLY A 137 -27.52 -19.17 -32.03
CA GLY A 137 -28.02 -20.28 -32.84
C GLY A 137 -27.50 -21.68 -32.44
N ILE A 138 -26.93 -21.84 -31.25
CA ILE A 138 -26.37 -23.12 -30.78
C ILE A 138 -27.47 -24.17 -30.64
N ALA A 139 -27.32 -25.30 -31.35
CA ALA A 139 -28.13 -26.48 -31.15
C ALA A 139 -27.47 -27.40 -30.11
N PHE A 140 -27.82 -27.27 -28.83
CA PHE A 140 -27.23 -28.07 -27.76
C PHE A 140 -27.58 -29.57 -27.90
N PRO A 141 -26.61 -30.48 -27.67
CA PRO A 141 -26.89 -31.91 -27.64
C PRO A 141 -27.83 -32.25 -26.47
N PRO A 142 -28.64 -33.32 -26.60
CA PRO A 142 -29.45 -33.79 -25.49
C PRO A 142 -28.57 -34.21 -24.32
N SER A 143 -29.01 -33.91 -23.10
CA SER A 143 -28.36 -34.37 -21.87
C SER A 143 -28.15 -35.89 -21.94
N SER A 144 -26.89 -36.33 -21.94
CA SER A 144 -26.56 -37.75 -22.06
C SER A 144 -25.33 -38.09 -21.23
N GLY A 145 -25.57 -38.78 -20.10
CA GLY A 145 -24.54 -39.27 -19.18
C GLY A 145 -25.16 -39.75 -17.84
N PRO A 146 -24.48 -40.60 -17.06
CA PRO A 146 -24.94 -41.03 -15.73
C PRO A 146 -24.81 -39.93 -14.66
N TYR A 147 -24.11 -38.84 -14.98
CA TYR A 147 -23.96 -37.64 -14.17
C TYR A 147 -24.83 -36.54 -14.80
N GLU A 148 -26.08 -36.41 -14.34
CA GLU A 148 -27.06 -35.44 -14.86
C GLU A 148 -26.71 -33.97 -14.57
N ASP A 149 -25.61 -33.70 -13.87
CA ASP A 149 -25.26 -32.39 -13.32
C ASP A 149 -24.30 -31.56 -14.20
N THR A 150 -23.55 -32.20 -15.11
CA THR A 150 -22.68 -31.48 -16.05
C THR A 150 -23.46 -31.09 -17.30
N GLY A 151 -23.48 -29.79 -17.61
CA GLY A 151 -24.16 -29.27 -18.80
C GLY A 151 -23.58 -29.81 -20.10
N PRO A 152 -24.27 -29.63 -21.24
CA PRO A 152 -23.80 -30.14 -22.53
C PRO A 152 -22.47 -29.54 -23.00
N ASP A 153 -22.09 -28.37 -22.50
CA ASP A 153 -20.96 -27.52 -22.92
C ASP A 153 -19.92 -27.25 -21.83
N GLY A 154 -20.08 -27.84 -20.63
CA GLY A 154 -19.19 -27.62 -19.48
C GLY A 154 -19.40 -26.28 -18.75
N ALA A 155 -20.42 -25.50 -19.07
CA ALA A 155 -20.62 -24.15 -18.51
C ALA A 155 -20.74 -24.11 -16.97
N SER A 156 -21.08 -25.23 -16.33
CA SER A 156 -21.13 -25.35 -14.86
C SER A 156 -19.81 -25.05 -14.16
N MET A 157 -18.67 -25.12 -14.84
CA MET A 157 -17.38 -24.70 -14.26
C MET A 157 -17.35 -23.21 -13.88
N LEU A 158 -18.19 -22.38 -14.51
CA LEU A 158 -18.31 -20.96 -14.19
C LEU A 158 -19.23 -20.70 -12.98
N ASP A 159 -19.89 -21.73 -12.43
CA ASP A 159 -20.80 -21.57 -11.28
C ASP A 159 -20.07 -21.00 -10.05
N ILE A 160 -18.78 -21.31 -9.90
CA ILE A 160 -17.92 -20.75 -8.85
C ILE A 160 -17.87 -19.22 -8.88
N LEU A 161 -18.18 -18.58 -10.02
CA LEU A 161 -18.15 -17.13 -10.21
C LEU A 161 -19.52 -16.46 -9.98
N LEU A 162 -20.54 -17.21 -9.54
CA LEU A 162 -21.90 -16.72 -9.31
C LEU A 162 -22.08 -16.17 -7.88
N ASP A 163 -23.32 -15.84 -7.50
CA ASP A 163 -23.63 -15.14 -6.24
C ASP A 163 -23.35 -15.99 -4.99
N ASP A 164 -23.41 -17.31 -5.12
CA ASP A 164 -23.13 -18.31 -4.09
C ASP A 164 -21.64 -18.70 -4.02
N ILE A 165 -20.74 -17.93 -4.64
CA ILE A 165 -19.27 -18.17 -4.68
C ILE A 165 -18.65 -18.56 -3.32
N VAL A 166 -19.10 -17.99 -2.20
CA VAL A 166 -18.55 -18.33 -0.87
C VAL A 166 -18.84 -19.79 -0.54
N ASP A 167 -20.10 -20.22 -0.68
CA ASP A 167 -20.52 -21.57 -0.34
C ASP A 167 -19.91 -22.57 -1.36
N ARG A 168 -19.88 -22.20 -2.64
CA ARG A 168 -19.24 -22.99 -3.70
C ARG A 168 -17.74 -23.18 -3.48
N PHE A 169 -17.02 -22.15 -3.05
CA PHE A 169 -15.59 -22.27 -2.79
C PHE A 169 -15.31 -23.12 -1.55
N VAL A 170 -16.13 -23.01 -0.50
CA VAL A 170 -16.01 -23.85 0.70
C VAL A 170 -16.24 -25.32 0.35
N GLU A 171 -17.26 -25.63 -0.46
CA GLU A 171 -17.52 -26.98 -0.98
C GLU A 171 -16.36 -27.47 -1.85
N PHE A 172 -15.89 -26.65 -2.80
CA PHE A 172 -14.75 -26.95 -3.64
C PHE A 172 -13.48 -27.26 -2.84
N ALA A 173 -13.19 -26.50 -1.78
CA ALA A 173 -12.02 -26.75 -0.94
C ALA A 173 -12.08 -28.10 -0.21
N VAL A 174 -13.29 -28.53 0.19
CA VAL A 174 -13.49 -29.85 0.80
C VAL A 174 -13.31 -30.96 -0.23
N ASP A 175 -13.87 -30.80 -1.42
CA ASP A 175 -13.88 -31.85 -2.45
C ASP A 175 -12.53 -31.98 -3.16
N TYR A 176 -11.86 -30.87 -3.46
CA TYR A 176 -10.62 -30.84 -4.25
C TYR A 176 -9.37 -30.85 -3.37
N TYR A 177 -9.31 -29.98 -2.35
CA TYR A 177 -8.14 -29.89 -1.45
C TYR A 177 -8.25 -30.80 -0.22
N GLU A 178 -9.33 -31.55 -0.08
CA GLU A 178 -9.63 -32.38 1.10
C GLU A 178 -9.53 -31.58 2.42
N MET A 179 -9.87 -30.28 2.37
CA MET A 179 -9.64 -29.33 3.46
C MET A 179 -10.91 -28.53 3.81
N THR A 180 -11.14 -28.33 5.11
CA THR A 180 -12.14 -27.36 5.58
C THR A 180 -11.51 -25.98 5.75
N VAL A 181 -12.11 -24.97 5.13
CA VAL A 181 -11.67 -23.57 5.21
C VAL A 181 -12.63 -22.73 6.07
N ASP A 182 -12.11 -21.67 6.69
CA ASP A 182 -12.94 -20.74 7.45
C ASP A 182 -13.84 -19.93 6.50
N ARG A 183 -15.15 -20.15 6.59
CA ARG A 183 -16.14 -19.50 5.74
C ARG A 183 -16.13 -17.97 5.87
N ALA A 184 -15.89 -17.43 7.06
CA ALA A 184 -15.89 -15.98 7.27
C ALA A 184 -14.66 -15.32 6.63
N ALA A 185 -13.52 -16.01 6.60
CA ALA A 185 -12.34 -15.59 5.87
C ALA A 185 -12.55 -15.63 4.35
N VAL A 186 -13.18 -16.69 3.82
CA VAL A 186 -13.58 -16.74 2.39
C VAL A 186 -14.53 -15.60 2.05
N GLU A 187 -15.55 -15.36 2.88
CA GLU A 187 -16.51 -14.26 2.72
C GLU A 187 -15.82 -12.89 2.73
N HIS A 188 -14.80 -12.71 3.57
CA HIS A 188 -13.99 -11.49 3.61
C HIS A 188 -13.28 -11.23 2.28
N ILE A 189 -12.67 -12.27 1.70
CA ILE A 189 -11.90 -12.16 0.45
C ILE A 189 -12.83 -11.98 -0.76
N VAL A 190 -13.93 -12.74 -0.82
CA VAL A 190 -14.95 -12.60 -1.87
C VAL A 190 -15.63 -11.23 -1.84
N ALA A 191 -15.79 -10.62 -0.67
CA ALA A 191 -16.29 -9.26 -0.53
C ALA A 191 -15.30 -8.19 -1.00
N HIS A 192 -14.13 -8.59 -1.51
CA HIS A 192 -13.05 -7.71 -1.99
C HIS A 192 -12.54 -6.74 -0.92
N ARG A 193 -12.58 -7.15 0.36
CA ARG A 193 -12.07 -6.36 1.47
C ARG A 193 -10.55 -6.51 1.56
N PRO A 194 -9.80 -5.49 2.02
CA PRO A 194 -8.36 -5.56 2.15
C PRO A 194 -7.92 -6.80 2.95
N LEU A 195 -6.94 -7.54 2.42
CA LEU A 195 -6.41 -8.75 3.04
C LEU A 195 -5.70 -8.38 4.35
N THR A 196 -5.98 -9.14 5.41
CA THR A 196 -5.36 -8.94 6.73
C THR A 196 -4.65 -10.20 7.17
N ASP A 197 -3.73 -10.04 8.12
CA ASP A 197 -3.04 -11.15 8.77
C ASP A 197 -4.00 -12.09 9.50
N THR A 198 -5.06 -11.54 10.09
CA THR A 198 -6.12 -12.32 10.75
C THR A 198 -6.85 -13.23 9.75
N VAL A 199 -7.23 -12.69 8.59
CA VAL A 199 -7.93 -13.45 7.53
C VAL A 199 -7.00 -14.50 6.93
N THR A 200 -5.74 -14.11 6.67
CA THR A 200 -4.72 -15.02 6.11
C THR A 200 -4.48 -16.21 7.04
N LYS A 201 -4.22 -15.95 8.32
CA LYS A 201 -3.96 -16.99 9.33
C LYS A 201 -5.16 -17.88 9.63
N ALA A 202 -6.39 -17.39 9.40
CA ALA A 202 -7.60 -18.19 9.54
C ALA A 202 -7.73 -19.26 8.44
N LEU A 203 -7.18 -19.01 7.25
CA LEU A 203 -7.16 -19.95 6.12
C LEU A 203 -5.90 -20.81 6.12
N ASN A 204 -4.74 -20.21 6.39
CA ASN A 204 -3.46 -20.90 6.49
C ASN A 204 -2.62 -20.33 7.64
N PRO A 205 -2.53 -21.02 8.79
CA PRO A 205 -1.81 -20.54 9.97
C PRO A 205 -0.30 -20.33 9.77
N GLN A 206 0.28 -20.85 8.69
CA GLN A 206 1.71 -20.74 8.39
C GLN A 206 2.05 -19.50 7.56
N LEU A 207 1.05 -18.82 7.01
CA LEU A 207 1.24 -17.66 6.15
C LEU A 207 0.84 -16.36 6.84
N THR A 208 1.53 -15.30 6.45
CA THR A 208 1.22 -13.90 6.76
C THR A 208 0.90 -13.16 5.47
N VAL A 209 0.34 -11.96 5.60
CA VAL A 209 0.18 -11.04 4.46
C VAL A 209 1.52 -10.67 3.85
N ALA A 210 2.59 -10.60 4.66
CA ALA A 210 3.94 -10.30 4.18
C ALA A 210 4.45 -11.38 3.21
N ASP A 211 4.21 -12.66 3.52
CA ASP A 211 4.59 -13.79 2.65
C ASP A 211 3.87 -13.74 1.29
N LEU A 212 2.62 -13.30 1.29
CA LEU A 212 1.75 -13.25 0.11
C LEU A 212 1.82 -11.95 -0.68
N ARG A 213 2.53 -10.94 -0.17
CA ARG A 213 2.47 -9.57 -0.69
C ARG A 213 2.80 -9.47 -2.18
N VAL A 214 3.79 -10.22 -2.65
CA VAL A 214 4.18 -10.23 -4.07
C VAL A 214 3.05 -10.77 -4.95
N ASP A 215 2.48 -11.92 -4.58
CA ASP A 215 1.41 -12.56 -5.36
C ASP A 215 0.12 -11.73 -5.33
N VAL A 216 -0.26 -11.23 -4.15
CA VAL A 216 -1.46 -10.40 -3.97
C VAL A 216 -1.36 -9.09 -4.73
N ALA A 217 -0.17 -8.47 -4.76
CA ALA A 217 0.10 -7.28 -5.56
C ALA A 217 0.06 -7.58 -7.07
N ALA A 218 0.61 -8.71 -7.52
CA ALA A 218 0.56 -9.12 -8.93
C ALA A 218 -0.89 -9.38 -9.40
N ILE A 219 -1.72 -9.96 -8.53
CA ILE A 219 -3.17 -10.13 -8.74
C ILE A 219 -3.90 -8.77 -8.70
N GLY A 220 -3.35 -7.78 -7.99
CA GLY A 220 -3.95 -6.47 -7.78
C GLY A 220 -5.17 -6.55 -6.85
N TYR A 221 -5.05 -7.29 -5.75
CA TYR A 221 -6.04 -7.40 -4.69
C TYR A 221 -5.64 -6.52 -3.49
N PRO A 222 -6.57 -5.84 -2.79
CA PRO A 222 -6.22 -4.87 -1.74
C PRO A 222 -5.60 -5.52 -0.50
N ILE A 223 -4.62 -4.86 0.11
CA ILE A 223 -4.00 -5.26 1.39
C ILE A 223 -4.30 -4.21 2.46
N ALA A 224 -4.67 -4.65 3.66
CA ALA A 224 -4.97 -3.74 4.75
C ALA A 224 -3.73 -2.97 5.19
N GLY A 225 -3.86 -1.64 5.29
CA GLY A 225 -2.77 -0.76 5.70
C GLY A 225 -1.99 -0.13 4.55
N ASP A 226 -2.08 -0.64 3.33
CA ASP A 226 -1.34 -0.07 2.18
C ASP A 226 -1.82 1.36 1.82
N ASP A 227 -3.14 1.62 1.86
CA ASP A 227 -3.67 2.98 1.61
C ASP A 227 -3.33 3.98 2.72
N ALA A 228 -3.20 3.51 3.97
CA ALA A 228 -2.81 4.36 5.11
C ALA A 228 -1.29 4.54 5.23
N ALA A 229 -0.51 3.61 4.67
CA ALA A 229 0.95 3.66 4.62
C ALA A 229 1.49 4.38 3.37
N THR A 230 0.62 4.71 2.41
CA THR A 230 1.02 5.42 1.19
C THR A 230 1.12 6.92 1.45
N VAL A 231 2.27 7.49 1.11
CA VAL A 231 2.57 8.91 1.20
C VAL A 231 2.78 9.50 -0.19
N GLY A 232 2.14 10.64 -0.43
CA GLY A 232 2.42 11.48 -1.59
C GLY A 232 3.69 12.30 -1.36
N VAL A 233 4.78 11.88 -1.96
CA VAL A 233 6.08 12.57 -1.93
C VAL A 233 6.07 13.70 -2.95
N ARG A 234 6.23 14.93 -2.46
CA ARG A 234 6.10 16.13 -3.29
C ARG A 234 7.46 16.61 -3.82
N PRO A 235 7.49 17.33 -4.96
CA PRO A 235 8.72 17.94 -5.47
C PRO A 235 9.38 18.93 -4.49
N ASP A 236 8.60 19.48 -3.55
CA ASP A 236 9.02 20.41 -2.50
C ASP A 236 9.18 19.75 -1.11
N GLY A 237 9.18 18.41 -1.05
CA GLY A 237 9.44 17.64 0.17
C GLY A 237 10.90 17.66 0.62
N ALA A 238 11.19 17.32 1.87
CA ALA A 238 12.50 17.54 2.49
C ALA A 238 13.65 16.83 1.73
N PHE A 239 13.48 15.54 1.40
CA PHE A 239 14.48 14.79 0.62
C PHE A 239 14.56 15.23 -0.86
N SER A 240 13.54 15.90 -1.38
CA SER A 240 13.49 16.39 -2.76
C SER A 240 14.28 17.70 -2.92
N VAL A 241 14.31 18.54 -1.88
CA VAL A 241 14.92 19.89 -1.94
C VAL A 241 16.29 19.97 -1.26
N ASN A 242 16.52 19.19 -0.20
CA ASN A 242 17.76 19.25 0.55
C ASN A 242 18.90 18.56 -0.21
N THR A 243 20.08 19.16 -0.12
CA THR A 243 21.30 18.59 -0.71
C THR A 243 22.52 18.83 0.17
N VAL A 244 23.51 17.96 0.06
CA VAL A 244 24.76 18.04 0.84
C VAL A 244 25.96 18.34 -0.05
N GLY A 245 26.86 19.18 0.48
CA GLY A 245 28.11 19.55 -0.17
C GLY A 245 27.97 20.38 -1.44
N TRP A 246 29.12 20.74 -2.02
CA TRP A 246 29.17 21.59 -3.22
C TRP A 246 28.65 20.90 -4.50
N SER A 247 28.68 19.56 -4.51
CA SER A 247 28.14 18.74 -5.59
C SER A 247 26.62 18.63 -5.57
N ARG A 248 25.95 19.17 -4.53
CA ARG A 248 24.51 19.02 -4.30
C ARG A 248 24.08 17.55 -4.35
N ALA A 249 24.80 16.69 -3.63
CA ALA A 249 24.41 15.28 -3.50
C ALA A 249 23.07 15.17 -2.74
N ALA A 250 22.33 14.08 -2.97
CA ALA A 250 21.08 13.82 -2.27
C ALA A 250 21.30 13.84 -0.75
N PHE A 251 20.34 14.40 -0.02
CA PHE A 251 20.42 14.44 1.43
C PHE A 251 20.25 13.02 2.01
N PRO A 252 21.18 12.52 2.83
CA PRO A 252 21.09 11.17 3.35
C PRO A 252 19.98 11.08 4.40
N LEU A 253 19.30 9.94 4.44
CA LEU A 253 18.45 9.60 5.57
C LEU A 253 19.35 9.38 6.79
N SER A 254 18.99 9.96 7.93
CA SER A 254 19.54 9.53 9.21
C SER A 254 18.42 9.17 10.15
N PHE A 255 18.63 8.14 10.97
CA PHE A 255 17.69 7.72 11.98
C PHE A 255 18.44 7.23 13.20
N SER A 256 17.97 7.61 14.38
CA SER A 256 18.52 7.20 15.66
C SER A 256 17.40 7.08 16.67
N VAL A 257 17.35 5.97 17.40
CA VAL A 257 16.34 5.75 18.43
C VAL A 257 16.95 5.25 19.73
N ARG A 258 16.46 5.78 20.85
CA ARG A 258 16.76 5.27 22.19
C ARG A 258 15.59 5.43 23.14
N GLU A 259 15.52 4.55 24.13
CA GLU A 259 14.61 4.69 25.25
C GLU A 259 15.26 5.53 26.36
N ALA A 260 14.52 6.48 26.95
CA ALA A 260 14.94 7.26 28.10
C ALA A 260 13.74 7.74 28.90
N GLY A 261 13.77 7.59 30.23
CA GLY A 261 12.68 8.10 31.09
C GLY A 261 11.30 7.47 30.86
N GLY A 262 11.21 6.31 30.20
CA GLY A 262 9.94 5.68 29.82
C GLY A 262 9.32 6.24 28.53
N SER A 263 10.07 7.06 27.78
CA SER A 263 9.74 7.50 26.43
C SER A 263 10.80 7.02 25.43
N TRP A 264 10.45 7.06 24.14
CA TRP A 264 11.32 6.84 23.01
C TRP A 264 11.73 8.17 22.41
N MET A 265 13.02 8.38 22.26
CA MET A 265 13.62 9.56 21.63
C MET A 265 14.16 9.17 20.26
N VAL A 266 13.58 9.77 19.23
CA VAL A 266 13.97 9.62 17.83
C VAL A 266 14.66 10.90 17.38
N SER A 267 15.82 10.78 16.76
CA SER A 267 16.49 11.85 15.99
C SER A 267 16.67 11.38 14.56
N ALA A 268 16.26 12.18 13.60
CA ALA A 268 16.23 11.79 12.20
C ALA A 268 16.48 12.96 11.24
N SER A 269 16.73 12.62 9.98
CA SER A 269 16.79 13.55 8.86
C SER A 269 16.39 12.89 7.54
N ALA A 270 15.92 13.61 6.52
CA ALA A 270 15.33 14.95 6.53
C ALA A 270 13.80 14.80 6.35
N ALA A 271 12.99 15.56 7.11
CA ALA A 271 11.54 15.49 7.01
C ALA A 271 10.88 16.76 7.53
N GLN A 272 9.88 17.25 6.80
CA GLN A 272 9.00 18.33 7.23
C GLN A 272 7.99 17.80 8.24
N ALA A 273 7.51 18.68 9.14
CA ALA A 273 6.42 18.33 10.05
C ALA A 273 5.16 17.86 9.31
N ALA A 274 4.86 18.47 8.15
CA ALA A 274 3.74 18.10 7.30
C ALA A 274 3.87 16.68 6.70
N GLU A 275 5.09 16.16 6.53
CA GLU A 275 5.35 14.82 6.00
C GLU A 275 5.23 13.72 7.08
N LEU A 276 5.25 14.11 8.35
CA LEU A 276 5.21 13.23 9.52
C LEU A 276 3.92 13.32 10.33
N VAL A 277 3.12 14.37 10.15
CA VAL A 277 1.97 14.63 11.02
C VAL A 277 0.97 13.47 11.06
N ASP A 278 0.73 12.80 9.95
CA ASP A 278 -0.20 11.66 9.85
C ASP A 278 0.29 10.42 10.62
N VAL A 279 1.61 10.19 10.67
CA VAL A 279 2.19 9.08 11.45
C VAL A 279 2.36 9.41 12.93
N LEU A 280 2.48 10.70 13.29
CA LEU A 280 2.67 11.14 14.67
C LEU A 280 1.34 11.32 15.43
N MET A 281 0.34 11.94 14.79
CA MET A 281 -0.90 12.34 15.46
C MET A 281 -1.72 11.21 16.09
N PRO A 282 -1.74 9.96 15.56
CA PRO A 282 -2.44 8.85 16.22
C PRO A 282 -1.97 8.59 17.67
N ALA A 283 -0.72 8.90 18.01
CA ALA A 283 -0.15 8.70 19.34
C ALA A 283 -0.46 9.83 20.35
N GLY A 284 -0.81 11.02 19.85
CA GLY A 284 -1.02 12.22 20.66
C GLY A 284 -2.45 12.39 21.19
N ASN A 285 -2.58 13.28 22.18
CA ASN A 285 -3.87 13.80 22.67
C ASN A 285 -4.58 14.70 21.62
N ASP A 286 -5.85 15.02 21.86
CA ASP A 286 -6.69 15.79 20.93
C ASP A 286 -6.32 17.28 20.80
N THR A 287 -5.54 17.82 21.74
CA THR A 287 -5.07 19.20 21.71
C THR A 287 -3.57 19.23 21.43
N ILE A 288 -3.13 20.01 20.47
CA ILE A 288 -1.72 20.25 20.17
C ILE A 288 -1.36 21.68 20.57
N MET A 289 -0.28 21.83 21.34
CA MET A 289 0.29 23.11 21.70
C MET A 289 1.55 23.36 20.87
N VAL A 290 1.48 24.34 19.96
CA VAL A 290 2.64 24.87 19.25
C VAL A 290 3.31 25.91 20.14
N VAL A 291 4.55 25.64 20.55
CA VAL A 291 5.31 26.47 21.52
C VAL A 291 6.48 27.20 20.90
N GLY A 292 7.05 26.63 19.86
CA GLY A 292 8.14 27.21 19.08
C GLY A 292 7.73 27.23 17.62
N LEU A 293 7.73 28.40 17.02
CA LEU A 293 7.44 28.57 15.61
C LEU A 293 8.16 29.81 15.10
N GLU A 294 9.12 29.57 14.21
CA GLU A 294 9.85 30.61 13.51
C GLU A 294 9.67 30.45 12.01
N THR A 295 9.28 31.53 11.34
CA THR A 295 9.24 31.59 9.88
C THR A 295 9.32 33.04 9.43
N ASN A 296 10.00 33.29 8.30
CA ASN A 296 10.12 34.61 7.73
C ASN A 296 9.01 34.86 6.70
N SER A 297 8.49 36.10 6.67
CA SER A 297 7.61 36.53 5.60
C SER A 297 8.36 36.57 4.26
N PHE A 298 8.00 35.70 3.32
CA PHE A 298 8.48 35.79 1.92
C PHE A 298 7.71 36.83 1.09
N LEU A 299 6.64 37.40 1.64
CA LEU A 299 5.77 38.38 0.96
C LEU A 299 6.21 39.84 1.17
N ASN A 300 7.01 40.13 2.19
CA ASN A 300 7.48 41.47 2.51
C ASN A 300 9.01 41.53 2.61
N GLU A 301 9.62 42.55 2.01
CA GLU A 301 11.08 42.76 1.96
C GLU A 301 11.74 43.02 3.34
N ASP A 302 10.94 43.16 4.41
CA ASP A 302 11.43 43.48 5.75
C ASP A 302 11.90 42.24 6.56
N TYR A 303 11.74 41.02 6.03
CA TYR A 303 12.16 39.74 6.67
C TYR A 303 11.74 39.62 8.15
N ARG A 304 10.54 40.08 8.50
CA ARG A 304 10.02 39.95 9.88
C ARG A 304 9.37 38.59 10.09
N GLN A 305 9.64 37.99 11.24
CA GLN A 305 8.95 36.79 11.69
C GLN A 305 7.45 37.05 11.85
N TRP A 306 6.63 36.13 11.38
CA TRP A 306 5.18 36.19 11.60
C TRP A 306 4.84 35.65 12.98
N ARG A 307 3.86 36.30 13.63
CA ARG A 307 3.29 35.76 14.86
C ARG A 307 2.57 34.45 14.57
N PRO A 308 2.71 33.42 15.43
CA PRO A 308 2.01 32.15 15.25
C PRO A 308 0.49 32.32 15.02
N SER A 309 -0.17 33.19 15.79
CA SER A 309 -1.63 33.41 15.64
C SER A 309 -2.01 34.00 14.26
N ARG A 310 -1.14 34.80 13.65
CA ARG A 310 -1.35 35.34 12.30
C ARG A 310 -1.26 34.23 11.24
N ILE A 311 -0.33 33.31 11.40
CA ILE A 311 -0.17 32.15 10.49
C ILE A 311 -1.42 31.27 10.58
N ALA A 312 -1.88 30.98 11.80
CA ALA A 312 -3.11 30.21 11.99
C ALA A 312 -4.33 30.88 11.32
N ALA A 313 -4.46 32.20 11.44
CA ALA A 313 -5.52 32.95 10.78
C ALA A 313 -5.45 32.87 9.25
N GLU A 314 -4.26 32.96 8.66
CA GLU A 314 -4.06 32.82 7.20
C GLU A 314 -4.41 31.39 6.71
N GLN A 315 -4.08 30.38 7.52
CA GLN A 315 -4.44 28.99 7.24
C GLN A 315 -5.93 28.67 7.49
N GLY A 316 -6.67 29.62 8.08
CA GLY A 316 -8.06 29.43 8.48
C GLY A 316 -8.23 28.34 9.54
N VAL A 317 -7.28 28.27 10.47
CA VAL A 317 -7.25 27.31 11.60
C VAL A 317 -7.69 28.01 12.87
N ASN A 318 -8.57 27.36 13.64
CA ASN A 318 -9.03 27.92 14.90
C ASN A 318 -8.02 27.62 16.01
N VAL A 319 -7.63 28.66 16.74
CA VAL A 319 -6.63 28.53 17.79
C VAL A 319 -7.03 29.27 19.04
N VAL A 320 -6.63 28.73 20.18
CA VAL A 320 -6.56 29.50 21.43
C VAL A 320 -5.13 29.99 21.58
N VAL A 321 -4.97 31.31 21.74
CA VAL A 321 -3.66 31.94 21.87
C VAL A 321 -3.33 32.15 23.35
N HIS A 322 -2.21 31.62 23.80
CA HIS A 322 -1.64 31.90 25.11
C HIS A 322 -0.42 32.82 24.95
N GLN A 323 -0.41 33.92 25.70
CA GLN A 323 0.67 34.91 25.62
C GLN A 323 1.81 34.50 26.54
N VAL A 324 2.95 34.15 25.96
CA VAL A 324 4.15 33.73 26.70
C VAL A 324 4.93 34.96 27.19
N GLY A 325 4.92 36.03 26.39
CA GLY A 325 5.47 37.33 26.76
C GLY A 325 6.96 37.26 27.15
N ALA A 326 7.31 37.81 28.31
CA ALA A 326 8.70 37.90 28.77
C ALA A 326 9.40 36.55 28.96
N LEU A 327 8.65 35.44 29.13
CA LEU A 327 9.22 34.09 29.27
C LEU A 327 9.91 33.61 27.99
N ALA A 328 9.47 34.07 26.81
CA ALA A 328 10.08 33.72 25.52
C ALA A 328 11.30 34.59 25.18
N SER A 329 11.50 35.70 25.88
CA SER A 329 12.52 36.69 25.53
C SER A 329 13.94 36.12 25.70
N GLY A 330 14.59 35.80 24.58
CA GLY A 330 15.97 35.33 24.55
C GLY A 330 16.14 33.82 24.75
N VAL A 331 15.04 33.06 24.69
CA VAL A 331 15.06 31.58 24.69
C VAL A 331 14.88 31.10 23.26
N VAL A 332 15.88 30.40 22.73
CA VAL A 332 15.80 29.79 21.38
C VAL A 332 14.72 28.71 21.37
N GLY A 333 13.86 28.69 20.35
CA GLY A 333 12.81 27.69 20.21
C GLY A 333 11.51 27.99 20.98
N LEU A 334 11.37 29.19 21.58
CA LEU A 334 10.10 29.65 22.16
C LEU A 334 9.57 30.90 21.45
N SER A 335 8.31 30.84 21.04
CA SER A 335 7.60 31.99 20.46
C SER A 335 6.96 32.87 21.54
N GLU A 336 6.74 34.15 21.26
CA GLU A 336 5.99 35.06 22.14
C GLU A 336 4.53 34.61 22.38
N GLU A 337 4.00 33.77 21.49
CA GLU A 337 2.67 33.17 21.53
C GLU A 337 2.77 31.64 21.46
N ALA A 338 2.07 30.95 22.36
CA ALA A 338 1.78 29.53 22.21
C ALA A 338 0.37 29.36 21.65
N LEU A 339 0.20 28.44 20.70
CA LEU A 339 -1.10 28.15 20.10
C LEU A 339 -1.60 26.80 20.58
N LEU A 340 -2.82 26.75 21.09
CA LEU A 340 -3.54 25.49 21.24
C LEU A 340 -4.45 25.29 20.03
N ILE A 341 -4.24 24.18 19.35
CA ILE A 341 -4.89 23.80 18.10
C ILE A 341 -5.54 22.43 18.30
N SER A 342 -6.70 22.20 17.69
CA SER A 342 -7.22 20.84 17.57
C SER A 342 -6.24 19.98 16.78
N ARG A 343 -5.98 18.75 17.23
CA ARG A 343 -5.14 17.76 16.53
C ARG A 343 -5.55 17.59 15.07
N GLU A 344 -6.86 17.60 14.80
CA GLU A 344 -7.41 17.45 13.44
C GLU A 344 -7.12 18.65 12.53
N GLU A 345 -6.88 19.84 13.10
CA GLU A 345 -6.55 21.04 12.34
C GLU A 345 -5.04 21.21 12.10
N LEU A 346 -4.18 20.42 12.76
CA LEU A 346 -2.72 20.53 12.59
C LEU A 346 -2.25 20.27 11.14
N PRO A 347 -2.76 19.25 10.40
CA PRO A 347 -2.40 19.08 8.99
C PRO A 347 -2.73 20.31 8.13
N ARG A 348 -3.87 20.95 8.40
CA ARG A 348 -4.26 22.20 7.73
C ARG A 348 -3.35 23.35 8.13
N PHE A 349 -3.00 23.44 9.41
CA PHE A 349 -2.07 24.46 9.91
C PHE A 349 -0.71 24.38 9.23
N LEU A 350 -0.21 23.17 8.93
CA LEU A 350 1.09 22.93 8.29
C LEU A 350 1.04 22.95 6.75
N ALA A 351 -0.13 23.11 6.14
CA ALA A 351 -0.28 22.95 4.70
C ALA A 351 0.31 24.13 3.90
N GLY A 352 1.21 23.82 2.96
CA GLY A 352 1.68 24.78 1.95
C GLY A 352 2.68 25.83 2.43
N TRP A 353 3.39 25.58 3.54
CA TRP A 353 4.49 26.43 4.00
C TRP A 353 5.47 25.62 4.86
N TYR A 354 6.68 26.18 5.06
CA TYR A 354 7.80 25.50 5.70
C TYR A 354 8.35 26.38 6.85
N PRO A 355 8.10 26.01 8.11
CA PRO A 355 8.71 26.71 9.24
C PRO A 355 10.23 26.48 9.26
N TYR A 356 10.97 27.52 9.65
CA TYR A 356 12.40 27.44 9.95
C TYR A 356 12.62 26.64 11.24
N GLU A 357 11.80 26.89 12.26
CA GLU A 357 11.76 26.12 13.50
C GLU A 357 10.31 25.81 13.85
N LEU A 358 10.05 24.58 14.31
CA LEU A 358 8.74 24.18 14.81
C LEU A 358 8.90 23.21 15.98
N THR A 359 8.32 23.57 17.13
CA THR A 359 8.18 22.70 18.29
C THR A 359 6.71 22.65 18.71
N PHE A 360 6.18 21.44 18.80
CA PHE A 360 4.83 21.22 19.33
C PHE A 360 4.76 20.02 20.26
N LEU A 361 3.86 20.12 21.24
CA LEU A 361 3.58 19.11 22.26
C LEU A 361 2.09 18.74 22.21
N ASP A 362 1.75 17.48 22.38
CA ASP A 362 0.36 17.11 22.66
C ASP A 362 -0.03 17.40 24.12
N VAL A 363 -1.22 17.94 24.34
CA VAL A 363 -1.66 18.36 25.67
C VAL A 363 -2.93 17.61 26.09
N PRO A 364 -2.97 17.03 27.30
CA PRO A 364 -4.14 16.32 27.78
C PRO A 364 -5.30 17.29 28.09
N GLY A 365 -6.42 17.12 27.40
CA GLY A 365 -7.64 17.88 27.63
C GLY A 365 -7.47 19.38 27.35
N THR A 366 -8.05 20.22 28.22
CA THR A 366 -7.94 21.68 28.14
C THR A 366 -7.11 22.18 29.33
N PRO A 367 -5.84 22.57 29.11
CA PRO A 367 -4.96 23.00 30.20
C PRO A 367 -5.38 24.38 30.76
N SER A 368 -5.03 24.65 32.02
CA SER A 368 -5.06 26.01 32.56
C SER A 368 -3.87 26.83 32.05
N ALA A 369 -3.96 28.16 32.14
CA ALA A 369 -2.86 29.06 31.82
C ALA A 369 -1.57 28.73 32.60
N GLU A 370 -1.68 28.45 33.90
CA GLU A 370 -0.55 28.05 34.74
C GLU A 370 0.11 26.75 34.27
N ARG A 371 -0.69 25.78 33.80
CA ARG A 371 -0.18 24.52 33.26
C ARG A 371 0.53 24.72 31.92
N ILE A 372 0.02 25.62 31.07
CA ILE A 372 0.69 26.01 29.82
C ILE A 372 2.06 26.63 30.13
N ASP A 373 2.13 27.58 31.07
CA ASP A 373 3.39 28.22 31.46
C ASP A 373 4.40 27.19 32.00
N GLU A 374 3.96 26.25 32.84
CA GLU A 374 4.79 25.15 33.33
C GLU A 374 5.35 24.29 32.19
N MET A 375 4.49 23.88 31.24
CA MET A 375 4.90 23.10 30.07
C MET A 375 5.95 23.84 29.23
N ILE A 376 5.74 25.13 28.98
CA ILE A 376 6.67 25.97 28.22
C ILE A 376 8.03 26.07 28.92
N VAL A 377 8.04 26.28 30.23
CA VAL A 377 9.30 26.35 31.01
C VAL A 377 10.05 25.03 30.96
N VAL A 378 9.34 23.89 31.09
CA VAL A 378 9.96 22.56 31.01
C VAL A 378 10.55 22.30 29.63
N ILE A 379 9.82 22.62 28.56
CA ILE A 379 10.33 22.48 27.18
C ILE A 379 11.53 23.40 26.94
N GLY A 380 11.42 24.68 27.31
CA GLY A 380 12.48 25.67 27.06
C GLY A 380 13.74 25.50 27.92
N ALA A 381 13.66 24.76 29.03
CA ALA A 381 14.80 24.44 29.88
C ALA A 381 15.51 23.13 29.50
N ALA A 382 14.85 22.26 28.73
CA ALA A 382 15.40 20.97 28.35
C ALA A 382 16.55 21.12 27.35
N THR A 383 17.60 20.32 27.54
CA THR A 383 18.62 20.15 26.50
C THR A 383 18.14 19.20 25.41
N TYR A 384 18.67 19.31 24.19
CA TYR A 384 18.23 18.51 23.03
C TYR A 384 18.18 17.00 23.29
N ASP A 385 19.08 16.47 24.13
CA ASP A 385 19.17 15.04 24.45
C ASP A 385 18.43 14.64 25.75
N GLU A 386 17.73 15.55 26.41
CA GLU A 386 17.02 15.26 27.67
C GLU A 386 15.54 14.93 27.42
N PRO A 387 15.00 13.84 27.98
CA PRO A 387 13.58 13.52 27.82
C PRO A 387 12.72 14.51 28.61
N VAL A 388 11.72 15.08 27.94
CA VAL A 388 10.82 16.13 28.43
C VAL A 388 9.50 15.53 28.92
N LEU A 389 8.97 14.51 28.22
CA LEU A 389 7.67 13.91 28.53
C LEU A 389 7.55 13.36 29.97
N PRO A 390 8.60 12.81 30.61
CA PRO A 390 8.52 12.35 32.00
C PRO A 390 8.14 13.46 32.99
N ALA A 391 8.45 14.72 32.69
CA ALA A 391 8.06 15.87 33.49
C ALA A 391 6.66 16.42 33.14
N LEU A 392 6.09 16.04 31.99
CA LEU A 392 4.85 16.59 31.44
C LEU A 392 3.70 15.59 31.51
N ALA A 393 3.27 15.27 32.74
CA ALA A 393 2.19 14.32 33.01
C ALA A 393 1.00 14.43 32.04
N GLY A 394 0.68 13.30 31.40
CA GLY A 394 -0.43 13.15 30.45
C GLY A 394 -0.09 13.46 28.98
N SER A 395 1.01 14.15 28.72
CA SER A 395 1.54 14.37 27.37
C SER A 395 2.25 13.09 26.88
N ARG A 396 2.17 12.81 25.58
CA ARG A 396 2.61 11.56 24.97
C ARG A 396 3.50 11.74 23.75
N LEU A 397 3.62 12.95 23.22
CA LEU A 397 4.29 13.27 21.98
C LEU A 397 4.82 14.71 22.02
N LEU A 398 6.13 14.85 21.80
CA LEU A 398 6.80 16.12 21.54
C LEU A 398 7.51 16.01 20.18
N TYR A 399 7.31 17.00 19.33
CA TYR A 399 8.03 17.16 18.06
C TYR A 399 8.86 18.43 18.11
N SER A 400 10.08 18.37 17.57
CA SER A 400 10.90 19.53 17.28
C SER A 400 11.59 19.36 15.93
N GLY A 401 11.57 20.37 15.06
CA GLY A 401 12.24 20.33 13.76
C GLY A 401 12.82 21.67 13.34
N HIS A 402 13.96 21.62 12.64
CA HIS A 402 14.72 22.78 12.16
C HIS A 402 15.01 22.66 10.66
N ASP A 403 14.61 23.65 9.86
CA ASP A 403 14.82 23.79 8.41
C ASP A 403 14.58 22.50 7.62
N ASP A 404 13.65 21.65 8.06
CA ASP A 404 13.39 20.27 7.61
C ASP A 404 14.60 19.30 7.51
N CYS A 405 15.81 19.77 7.82
CA CYS A 405 17.06 19.01 7.82
C CYS A 405 17.19 18.09 9.04
N TYR A 406 16.57 18.46 10.16
CA TYR A 406 16.63 17.67 11.39
C TYR A 406 15.27 17.63 12.05
N VAL A 407 14.90 16.43 12.49
CA VAL A 407 13.70 16.16 13.27
C VAL A 407 14.05 15.41 14.54
N ALA A 408 13.48 15.86 15.66
CA ALA A 408 13.48 15.18 16.94
C ALA A 408 12.02 14.87 17.34
N VAL A 409 11.78 13.62 17.73
CA VAL A 409 10.48 13.19 18.25
C VAL A 409 10.70 12.48 19.58
N GLU A 410 10.00 12.91 20.61
CA GLU A 410 9.87 12.15 21.85
C GLU A 410 8.45 11.61 21.96
N THR A 411 8.29 10.35 22.33
CA THR A 411 6.97 9.72 22.40
C THR A 411 6.90 8.62 23.45
N THR A 412 5.74 8.47 24.10
CA THR A 412 5.46 7.32 24.99
C THR A 412 4.87 6.13 24.23
N ASP A 413 4.57 6.28 22.94
CA ASP A 413 4.04 5.22 22.11
C ASP A 413 5.16 4.47 21.38
N ARG A 414 5.31 3.18 21.68
CA ARG A 414 6.37 2.33 21.12
C ARG A 414 6.28 2.13 19.60
N THR A 415 5.12 2.42 18.99
CA THR A 415 4.90 2.21 17.55
C THR A 415 5.43 3.37 16.69
N VAL A 416 5.59 4.55 17.28
CA VAL A 416 5.99 5.77 16.56
C VAL A 416 7.40 5.69 15.97
N PRO A 417 8.44 5.14 16.65
CA PRO A 417 9.77 5.03 16.04
C PRO A 417 9.79 4.26 14.72
N ALA A 418 9.08 3.13 14.64
CA ALA A 418 8.96 2.35 13.40
C ALA A 418 8.17 3.11 12.33
N ALA A 419 7.09 3.78 12.72
CA ALA A 419 6.30 4.60 11.79
C ALA A 419 7.13 5.75 11.18
N VAL A 420 7.98 6.41 11.99
CA VAL A 420 8.87 7.48 11.53
C VAL A 420 9.93 6.92 10.57
N LEU A 421 10.63 5.84 10.93
CA LEU A 421 11.64 5.25 10.03
C LEU A 421 11.03 4.76 8.71
N GLY A 422 9.87 4.09 8.76
CA GLY A 422 9.15 3.67 7.57
C GLY A 422 8.75 4.84 6.69
N ARG A 423 8.28 5.95 7.29
CA ARG A 423 7.96 7.18 6.57
C ARG A 423 9.20 7.81 5.92
N LEU A 424 10.32 7.90 6.64
CA LEU A 424 11.57 8.44 6.09
C LEU A 424 12.07 7.63 4.89
N LEU A 425 12.00 6.29 4.94
CA LEU A 425 12.34 5.44 3.80
C LEU A 425 11.45 5.72 2.60
N ALA A 426 10.13 5.84 2.81
CA ALA A 426 9.19 6.17 1.75
C ALA A 426 9.46 7.55 1.12
N LEU A 427 9.74 8.57 1.94
CA LEU A 427 10.07 9.91 1.48
C LEU A 427 11.38 9.91 0.67
N LEU A 428 12.42 9.20 1.14
CA LEU A 428 13.70 9.09 0.43
C LEU A 428 13.54 8.38 -0.92
N VAL A 429 12.79 7.28 -0.98
CA VAL A 429 12.52 6.59 -2.25
C VAL A 429 11.68 7.45 -3.19
N GLY A 430 10.66 8.12 -2.66
CA GLY A 430 9.82 9.00 -3.45
C GLY A 430 10.58 10.18 -4.04
N SER A 431 11.60 10.70 -3.35
CA SER A 431 12.43 11.78 -3.90
C SER A 431 13.23 11.37 -5.14
N ALA A 432 13.49 10.06 -5.33
CA ALA A 432 14.09 9.53 -6.55
C ALA A 432 13.08 9.34 -7.70
N LEU A 433 11.78 9.26 -7.38
CA LEU A 433 10.68 9.03 -8.34
C LEU A 433 9.95 10.32 -8.72
N VAL A 434 9.99 11.32 -7.84
CA VAL A 434 9.28 12.58 -7.98
C VAL A 434 9.88 13.42 -9.10
N ASP A 435 9.02 14.05 -9.90
CA ASP A 435 9.43 14.95 -10.97
C ASP A 435 8.80 16.35 -10.79
N THR A 436 7.83 16.71 -11.64
CA THR A 436 6.93 17.84 -11.51
C THR A 436 5.62 17.48 -10.81
N THR A 437 5.36 16.19 -10.61
CA THR A 437 4.13 15.64 -10.00
C THR A 437 4.45 14.86 -8.72
N VAL A 438 3.43 14.68 -7.87
CA VAL A 438 3.55 13.91 -6.62
C VAL A 438 3.80 12.44 -6.93
N ALA A 439 4.79 11.83 -6.27
CA ALA A 439 5.04 10.40 -6.33
C ALA A 439 4.38 9.69 -5.14
N GLU A 440 3.54 8.70 -5.41
CA GLU A 440 2.90 7.90 -4.36
C GLU A 440 3.81 6.73 -3.97
N VAL A 441 4.22 6.67 -2.69
CA VAL A 441 5.10 5.61 -2.17
C VAL A 441 4.47 5.01 -0.93
N THR A 442 4.20 3.71 -0.97
CA THR A 442 3.80 2.93 0.21
C THR A 442 5.01 2.73 1.11
N ALA A 443 4.90 3.04 2.41
CA ALA A 443 5.98 2.78 3.37
C ALA A 443 6.23 1.26 3.56
N PRO A 444 7.43 0.85 3.99
CA PRO A 444 7.69 -0.54 4.34
C PRO A 444 6.73 -1.01 5.45
N ASP A 445 6.44 -2.31 5.48
CA ASP A 445 5.64 -2.89 6.55
C ASP A 445 6.34 -2.73 7.92
N VAL A 446 5.54 -2.66 8.98
CA VAL A 446 6.02 -2.39 10.35
C VAL A 446 7.03 -3.43 10.81
N GLU A 447 6.84 -4.70 10.48
CA GLU A 447 7.74 -5.79 10.90
C GLU A 447 9.13 -5.64 10.27
N THR A 448 9.19 -5.27 8.98
CA THR A 448 10.45 -4.96 8.30
C THR A 448 11.18 -3.80 8.98
N VAL A 449 10.46 -2.74 9.37
CA VAL A 449 11.07 -1.58 10.04
C VAL A 449 11.50 -1.90 11.47
N GLU A 450 10.68 -2.61 12.24
CA GLU A 450 11.01 -3.05 13.60
C GLU A 450 12.26 -3.93 13.60
N ARG A 451 12.39 -4.85 12.65
CA ARG A 451 13.61 -5.66 12.47
C ARG A 451 14.86 -4.81 12.24
N LEU A 452 14.78 -3.76 11.42
CA LEU A 452 15.91 -2.82 11.23
C LEU A 452 16.29 -2.11 12.54
N ILE A 453 15.29 -1.70 13.32
CA ILE A 453 15.52 -1.03 14.62
C ILE A 453 16.13 -2.00 15.65
N GLU A 454 15.73 -3.27 15.62
CA GLU A 454 16.30 -4.32 16.47
C GLU A 454 17.76 -4.64 16.10
N GLU A 455 18.09 -4.65 14.81
CA GLU A 455 19.45 -4.86 14.30
C GLU A 455 20.39 -3.69 14.65
N GLY A 456 19.89 -2.46 14.59
CA GLY A 456 20.68 -1.25 14.78
C GLY A 456 19.87 -0.07 15.30
N ARG A 457 20.41 0.63 16.29
CA ARG A 457 19.79 1.84 16.85
C ARG A 457 20.05 3.10 16.03
N HIS A 458 21.06 3.07 15.17
CA HIS A 458 21.50 4.20 14.36
C HIS A 458 21.71 3.75 12.92
N TRP A 459 21.02 4.42 12.00
CA TRP A 459 21.06 4.13 10.58
C TRP A 459 21.31 5.40 9.78
N VAL A 460 22.12 5.25 8.73
CA VAL A 460 22.24 6.22 7.64
C VAL A 460 21.77 5.54 6.37
N GLY A 461 21.02 6.24 5.52
CA GLY A 461 20.53 5.72 4.24
C GLY A 461 20.90 6.63 3.09
N GLU A 462 21.41 6.04 2.00
CA GLU A 462 21.70 6.75 0.76
C GLU A 462 20.95 6.09 -0.41
N LEU A 463 20.55 6.91 -1.39
CA LEU A 463 19.98 6.42 -2.63
C LEU A 463 21.04 5.70 -3.46
N GLY A 464 20.79 4.43 -3.74
CA GLY A 464 21.53 3.62 -4.69
C GLY A 464 20.99 3.78 -6.13
N PRO A 465 21.13 2.75 -6.97
CA PRO A 465 20.54 2.75 -8.31
C PRO A 465 19.02 2.96 -8.28
N ALA A 466 18.54 3.93 -9.03
CA ALA A 466 17.11 4.17 -9.27
C ALA A 466 16.78 3.97 -10.76
N THR A 467 15.72 3.22 -11.04
CA THR A 467 15.16 2.98 -12.37
C THR A 467 13.67 3.28 -12.37
N ARG A 468 13.02 3.22 -13.54
CA ARG A 468 11.54 3.34 -13.62
C ARG A 468 10.80 2.22 -12.88
N GLY A 469 11.43 1.05 -12.69
CA GLY A 469 10.79 -0.11 -12.07
C GLY A 469 11.14 -0.30 -10.59
N SER A 470 12.27 0.24 -10.14
CA SER A 470 12.73 0.05 -8.76
C SER A 470 13.67 1.15 -8.28
N VAL A 471 13.67 1.38 -6.97
CA VAL A 471 14.59 2.28 -6.27
C VAL A 471 15.31 1.53 -5.18
N VAL A 472 16.63 1.65 -5.14
CA VAL A 472 17.48 1.01 -4.12
C VAL A 472 17.88 2.03 -3.06
N VAL A 473 17.81 1.64 -1.79
CA VAL A 473 18.37 2.37 -0.65
C VAL A 473 19.43 1.51 0.02
N ASP A 474 20.64 2.02 0.10
CA ASP A 474 21.73 1.41 0.86
C ASP A 474 21.71 1.97 2.29
N LEU A 475 21.67 1.07 3.27
CA LEU A 475 21.60 1.39 4.70
C LEU A 475 22.89 0.97 5.41
N TYR A 476 23.39 1.89 6.24
CA TYR A 476 24.65 1.80 6.96
C TYR A 476 24.37 1.90 8.46
N ALA A 477 24.76 0.89 9.22
CA ALA A 477 24.64 0.91 10.67
C ALA A 477 25.80 1.69 11.28
N THR A 478 25.50 2.57 12.25
CA THR A 478 26.52 3.35 12.97
C THR A 478 26.49 3.05 14.46
N SER A 479 27.63 3.27 15.14
CA SER A 479 27.71 3.10 16.60
C SER A 479 27.11 4.26 17.39
N GLU A 480 26.97 5.42 16.75
CA GLU A 480 26.44 6.66 17.32
C GLU A 480 25.53 7.36 16.30
N SER A 481 24.75 8.34 16.76
CA SER A 481 23.89 9.14 15.89
C SER A 481 24.70 9.92 14.86
N TRP A 482 24.32 9.79 13.60
CA TRP A 482 24.98 10.49 12.49
C TRP A 482 24.53 11.95 12.40
N ARG A 483 25.47 12.85 12.08
CA ARG A 483 25.22 14.28 11.83
C ARG A 483 25.86 14.75 10.54
N LEU A 484 25.27 15.78 9.94
CA LEU A 484 25.80 16.44 8.74
C LEU A 484 27.24 16.90 8.99
N GLY A 485 28.15 16.43 8.13
CA GLY A 485 29.60 16.67 8.25
C GLY A 485 30.40 15.44 8.68
N GLN A 486 29.75 14.39 9.17
CA GLN A 486 30.37 13.07 9.34
C GLN A 486 30.33 12.29 8.01
N SER A 487 31.39 11.54 7.72
CA SER A 487 31.42 10.64 6.56
C SER A 487 30.47 9.47 6.77
N VAL A 488 29.70 9.13 5.74
CA VAL A 488 28.91 7.89 5.70
C VAL A 488 29.87 6.69 5.68
N PRO A 489 29.60 5.60 6.41
CA PRO A 489 30.43 4.39 6.36
C PRO A 489 30.57 3.84 4.94
N GLU A 490 31.71 3.19 4.64
CA GLU A 490 31.94 2.62 3.30
C GLU A 490 31.19 1.29 3.09
N GLN A 491 30.93 0.54 4.16
CA GLN A 491 30.32 -0.79 4.09
C GLN A 491 28.80 -0.70 4.25
N VAL A 492 28.07 -1.16 3.25
CA VAL A 492 26.60 -1.31 3.31
C VAL A 492 26.24 -2.51 4.18
N ASP A 493 25.41 -2.32 5.19
CA ASP A 493 24.96 -3.38 6.10
C ASP A 493 23.64 -4.01 5.65
N ARG A 494 22.76 -3.19 5.06
CA ARG A 494 21.46 -3.60 4.53
C ARG A 494 21.16 -2.89 3.22
N ARG A 495 20.51 -3.60 2.30
CA ARG A 495 19.98 -3.00 1.08
C ARG A 495 18.48 -3.21 1.05
N VAL A 496 17.73 -2.12 0.88
CA VAL A 496 16.29 -2.16 0.70
C VAL A 496 15.95 -1.76 -0.73
N VAL A 497 15.09 -2.54 -1.39
CA VAL A 497 14.65 -2.28 -2.76
C VAL A 497 13.15 -2.05 -2.76
N TYR A 498 12.72 -0.90 -3.26
CA TYR A 498 11.33 -0.61 -3.52
C TYR A 498 10.99 -0.93 -4.99
N ASP A 499 10.02 -1.80 -5.22
CA ASP A 499 9.44 -2.05 -6.54
C ASP A 499 8.28 -1.08 -6.79
N VAL A 500 8.39 -0.28 -7.86
CA VAL A 500 7.45 0.81 -8.16
C VAL A 500 6.10 0.26 -8.64
N ALA A 501 6.11 -0.83 -9.40
CA ALA A 501 4.89 -1.39 -9.98
C ALA A 501 4.06 -2.13 -8.92
N SER A 502 4.70 -2.96 -8.11
CA SER A 502 4.02 -3.72 -7.06
C SER A 502 3.89 -2.96 -5.74
N ARG A 503 4.58 -1.82 -5.57
CA ARG A 503 4.68 -1.05 -4.32
C ARG A 503 5.21 -1.87 -3.13
N VAL A 504 6.13 -2.79 -3.41
CA VAL A 504 6.66 -3.73 -2.41
C VAL A 504 8.09 -3.36 -2.03
N TRP A 505 8.40 -3.45 -0.74
CA TRP A 505 9.77 -3.37 -0.24
C TRP A 505 10.37 -4.77 -0.08
N ARG A 506 11.62 -4.92 -0.51
CA ARG A 506 12.42 -6.13 -0.27
C ARG A 506 13.67 -5.75 0.49
N LEU A 507 13.82 -6.29 1.70
CA LEU A 507 15.06 -6.19 2.47
C LEU A 507 15.99 -7.34 2.06
N THR A 508 17.20 -6.99 1.66
CA THR A 508 18.26 -7.94 1.29
C THR A 508 19.46 -7.79 2.22
N GLU A 509 19.95 -8.91 2.74
CA GLU A 509 21.25 -8.95 3.38
C GLU A 509 22.33 -8.77 2.32
N VAL A 510 23.25 -7.83 2.57
CA VAL A 510 24.45 -7.71 1.75
C VAL A 510 25.41 -8.80 2.25
N GLY A 511 25.34 -9.98 1.64
CA GLY A 511 26.32 -11.02 1.87
C GLY A 511 27.71 -10.47 1.58
N SER A 512 28.67 -10.71 2.47
CA SER A 512 30.08 -10.36 2.27
C SER A 512 30.51 -10.91 0.91
N VAL A 513 30.78 -10.02 -0.05
CA VAL A 513 31.44 -10.44 -1.29
C VAL A 513 32.83 -10.90 -0.88
N GLY A 514 33.00 -12.22 -0.77
CA GLY A 514 34.30 -12.83 -0.57
C GLY A 514 35.24 -12.45 -1.71
N PRO A 515 36.55 -12.34 -1.43
CA PRO A 515 37.56 -11.78 -2.33
C PRO A 515 37.65 -12.48 -3.70
#